data_AF-A0A3D2S743-F1
#
_entry.id   AF-A0A3D2S743-F1
#
_cell.length_a   1.000
_cell.length_b   1.000
_cell.length_c   1.000
_cell.angle_alpha   90.00
_cell.angle_beta   90.00
_cell.angle_gamma   90.00
#
_symmetry.space_group_name_H-M   'P 1'
#
loop_
_entity.id
_entity.type
_entity.pdbx_description
1 polymer ?
#
loop_
_entity_poly.entity_id
_entity_poly.type
_entity_poly.pdbx_seq_one_letter_code
_entity_poly.pdbx_strand_id
1 'polypeptide(L)'
;SAGSNITGLTIGTTNDMPIVYPPSFDALQLLPFNLNPHYLDPDVNSTHMGETRETRINEFHHFNTQPVLGLREGSWLEVHGKKAILKGALSARWFAAGEEPVELPSGHIFEL
;
A
#
# COMPACT_ATOMS: atom_id res chain seq x y z
N SER A 1 -2.44 6.66 -6.98
CA SER A 1 -3.50 7.38 -6.25
C SER A 1 -4.76 6.51 -6.23
N ALA A 2 -5.99 7.05 -6.19
CA ALA A 2 -7.24 6.28 -6.07
C ALA A 2 -7.38 5.12 -7.09
N GLY A 3 -6.99 5.35 -8.36
CA GLY A 3 -6.96 4.29 -9.39
C GLY A 3 -6.02 3.11 -9.06
N SER A 4 -5.03 3.32 -8.19
CA SER A 4 -4.15 2.27 -7.68
C SER A 4 -4.77 1.50 -6.52
N ASN A 5 -5.62 2.14 -5.69
CA ASN A 5 -6.32 1.43 -4.62
C ASN A 5 -7.27 0.36 -5.19
N ILE A 6 -7.98 0.70 -6.26
CA ILE A 6 -8.95 -0.22 -6.88
C ILE A 6 -8.31 -1.43 -7.58
N THR A 7 -6.98 -1.47 -7.78
CA THR A 7 -6.32 -2.65 -8.38
C THR A 7 -6.02 -3.76 -7.37
N GLY A 8 -6.02 -3.45 -6.06
CA GLY A 8 -5.76 -4.42 -5.00
C GLY A 8 -6.96 -5.33 -4.72
N LEU A 9 -6.91 -6.04 -3.59
CA LEU A 9 -8.00 -6.89 -3.14
C LEU A 9 -9.19 -6.07 -2.62
N THR A 10 -8.88 -5.02 -1.86
CA THR A 10 -9.85 -4.07 -1.31
C THR A 10 -9.33 -2.65 -1.35
N ILE A 11 -10.19 -1.65 -1.16
CA ILE A 11 -9.79 -0.24 -0.98
C ILE A 11 -9.40 0.09 0.47
N GLY A 12 -9.28 -0.91 1.36
CA GLY A 12 -9.08 -0.73 2.81
C GLY A 12 -7.78 -0.05 3.22
N THR A 13 -6.87 0.20 2.27
CA THR A 13 -5.59 0.90 2.47
C THR A 13 -5.56 2.26 1.76
N THR A 14 -6.72 2.83 1.40
CA THR A 14 -6.80 4.20 0.91
C THR A 14 -6.52 5.21 2.02
N ASN A 15 -5.99 6.38 1.65
CA ASN A 15 -5.85 7.52 2.56
C ASN A 15 -7.02 8.51 2.43
N ASP A 16 -7.94 8.23 1.51
CA ASP A 16 -9.06 9.10 1.23
C ASP A 16 -10.06 9.09 2.40
N MET A 17 -10.67 10.25 2.63
CA MET A 17 -11.75 10.36 3.59
C MET A 17 -13.02 9.65 3.05
N PRO A 18 -13.71 8.84 3.87
CA PRO A 18 -14.93 8.14 3.45
C PRO A 18 -16.13 9.10 3.37
N ILE A 19 -16.14 9.97 2.36
CA ILE A 19 -17.23 10.96 2.16
C ILE A 19 -18.56 10.32 1.75
N VAL A 20 -18.51 9.11 1.19
CA VAL A 20 -19.67 8.29 0.82
C VAL A 20 -19.32 6.85 1.14
N TYR A 21 -20.29 6.12 1.71
CA TYR A 21 -20.14 4.69 1.96
C TYR A 21 -20.30 3.90 0.64
N PRO A 22 -19.30 3.12 0.21
CA PRO A 22 -19.43 2.28 -0.97
C PRO A 22 -20.26 1.02 -0.65
N PRO A 23 -20.88 0.38 -1.65
CA PRO A 23 -21.64 -0.85 -1.43
C PRO A 23 -20.78 -2.05 -0.96
N SER A 24 -19.47 -2.02 -1.23
CA SER A 24 -18.46 -2.94 -0.70
C SER A 24 -17.09 -2.25 -0.70
N PHE A 25 -16.14 -2.76 0.10
CA PHE A 25 -14.73 -2.38 0.00
C PHE A 25 -13.94 -3.26 -0.99
N ASP A 26 -14.53 -4.33 -1.51
CA ASP A 26 -13.91 -5.16 -2.53
C ASP A 26 -13.53 -4.33 -3.76
N ALA A 27 -12.34 -4.60 -4.28
CA ALA A 27 -11.77 -3.91 -5.43
C ALA A 27 -11.68 -4.86 -6.64
N LEU A 28 -10.88 -4.52 -7.65
CA LEU A 28 -10.79 -5.30 -8.90
C LEU A 28 -9.96 -6.58 -8.78
N GLN A 29 -9.18 -6.76 -7.69
CA GLN A 29 -8.37 -7.94 -7.43
C GLN A 29 -7.37 -8.26 -8.56
N LEU A 30 -6.80 -7.23 -9.18
CA LEU A 30 -5.78 -7.37 -10.23
C LEU A 30 -4.40 -7.68 -9.64
N LEU A 31 -4.18 -7.28 -8.38
CA LEU A 31 -2.98 -7.59 -7.60
C LEU A 31 -3.37 -8.44 -6.38
N PRO A 32 -2.53 -9.41 -5.96
CA PRO A 32 -2.78 -10.26 -4.80
C PRO A 32 -2.49 -9.57 -3.46
N PHE A 33 -2.34 -8.24 -3.47
CA PHE A 33 -2.05 -7.40 -2.31
C PHE A 33 -2.69 -6.02 -2.50
N ASN A 34 -2.81 -5.27 -1.42
CA ASN A 34 -3.33 -3.91 -1.45
C ASN A 34 -2.20 -2.88 -1.67
N LEU A 35 -2.53 -1.77 -2.32
CA LEU A 35 -1.62 -0.62 -2.43
C LEU A 35 -2.02 0.43 -1.40
N ASN A 36 -1.04 0.96 -0.65
CA ASN A 36 -1.16 2.24 0.03
C ASN A 36 -0.37 3.28 -0.80
N PRO A 37 -1.02 3.98 -1.75
CA PRO A 37 -0.36 5.01 -2.54
C PRO A 37 -0.02 6.20 -1.65
N HIS A 38 0.92 7.02 -2.11
CA HIS A 38 1.37 8.21 -1.37
C HIS A 38 1.82 7.84 0.04
N TYR A 39 2.55 6.73 0.17
CA TYR A 39 3.12 6.30 1.43
C TYR A 39 4.16 7.34 1.88
N LEU A 40 4.02 7.79 3.12
CA LEU A 40 4.92 8.74 3.75
C LEU A 40 5.59 8.07 4.94
N ASP A 41 6.92 8.18 4.99
CA ASP A 41 7.69 7.74 6.14
C ASP A 41 7.38 8.60 7.37
N PRO A 42 7.51 8.05 8.59
CA PRO A 42 7.39 8.84 9.81
C PRO A 42 8.40 9.99 9.82
N ASP A 43 7.92 11.22 10.00
CA ASP A 43 8.80 12.36 10.23
C ASP A 43 9.24 12.37 11.70
N VAL A 44 10.52 12.09 11.93
CA VAL A 44 11.14 12.02 13.25
C VAL A 44 11.14 13.34 14.02
N ASN A 45 10.94 14.47 13.34
CA ASN A 45 10.89 15.80 13.95
C ASN A 45 9.46 16.31 14.14
N SER A 46 8.46 15.54 13.72
CA SER A 46 7.06 15.95 13.80
C SER A 46 6.61 16.03 15.25
N THR A 47 5.90 17.11 15.59
CA THR A 47 5.16 17.25 16.85
C THR A 47 3.70 16.77 16.73
N HIS A 48 3.31 16.28 15.55
CA HIS A 48 1.98 15.75 15.31
C HIS A 48 1.81 14.42 16.03
N MET A 49 0.76 14.31 16.86
CA MET A 49 0.48 13.14 17.70
C MET A 49 -0.45 12.11 17.05
N GLY A 50 -0.83 12.31 15.78
CA GLY A 50 -1.66 11.37 15.03
C GLY A 50 -0.88 10.13 14.58
N GLU A 51 -1.61 9.10 14.17
CA GLU A 51 -1.02 7.83 13.74
C GLU A 51 -0.20 7.99 12.47
N THR A 52 1.01 7.41 12.47
CA THR A 52 1.84 7.30 11.26
C THR A 52 1.18 6.40 10.23
N ARG A 53 1.63 6.44 8.96
CA ARG A 53 1.08 5.55 7.94
C ARG A 53 1.31 4.08 8.27
N GLU A 54 2.48 3.77 8.79
CA GLU A 54 2.85 2.44 9.28
C GLU A 54 1.93 1.99 10.41
N THR A 55 1.65 2.85 11.40
CA THR A 55 0.70 2.55 12.48
C THR A 55 -0.67 2.15 11.93
N ARG A 56 -1.23 2.93 10.99
CA ARG A 56 -2.54 2.64 10.39
C ARG A 56 -2.56 1.34 9.59
N ILE A 57 -1.47 1.01 8.90
CA ILE A 57 -1.37 -0.26 8.16
C ILE A 57 -1.26 -1.45 9.13
N ASN A 58 -0.54 -1.29 10.25
CA ASN A 58 -0.46 -2.31 11.28
C ASN A 58 -1.82 -2.53 11.97
N GLU A 59 -2.60 -1.47 12.20
CA GLU A 59 -3.98 -1.58 12.67
C GLU A 59 -4.88 -2.30 11.65
N PHE A 60 -4.74 -1.99 10.36
CA PHE A 60 -5.41 -2.74 9.30
C PHE A 60 -5.09 -4.24 9.38
N HIS A 61 -3.83 -4.60 9.63
CA HIS A 61 -3.38 -5.98 9.78
C HIS A 61 -3.86 -6.70 11.04
N HIS A 62 -4.43 -5.98 12.01
CA HIS A 62 -5.12 -6.61 13.13
C HIS A 62 -6.42 -7.32 12.70
N PHE A 63 -7.04 -6.86 11.62
CA PHE A 63 -8.32 -7.38 11.11
C PHE A 63 -8.19 -8.08 9.75
N ASN A 64 -7.07 -7.90 9.06
CA ASN A 64 -6.87 -8.28 7.67
C ASN A 64 -5.50 -8.95 7.51
N THR A 65 -5.39 -9.97 6.67
CA THR A 65 -4.10 -10.69 6.47
C THR A 65 -3.44 -10.38 5.13
N GLN A 66 -4.13 -9.67 4.23
CA GLN A 66 -3.57 -9.35 2.92
C GLN A 66 -2.37 -8.41 3.04
N PRO A 67 -1.30 -8.65 2.27
CA PRO A 67 -0.15 -7.76 2.28
C PRO A 67 -0.49 -6.37 1.75
N VAL A 68 0.31 -5.38 2.16
CA VAL A 68 0.17 -3.99 1.74
C VAL A 68 1.52 -3.49 1.21
N LEU A 69 1.52 -2.88 0.02
CA LEU A 69 2.67 -2.17 -0.51
C LEU A 69 2.47 -0.66 -0.32
N GLY A 70 3.25 -0.09 0.61
CA GLY A 70 3.43 1.35 0.77
C GLY A 70 4.24 1.93 -0.39
N LEU A 71 3.55 2.54 -1.34
CA LEU A 71 4.14 3.08 -2.56
C LEU A 71 4.35 4.59 -2.42
N ARG A 72 5.62 4.99 -2.38
CA ARG A 72 6.04 6.41 -2.27
C ARG A 72 5.71 7.17 -3.55
N GLU A 73 5.49 8.48 -3.43
CA GLU A 73 5.25 9.35 -4.59
C GLU A 73 6.43 9.33 -5.57
N GLY A 74 6.14 9.32 -6.88
CA GLY A 74 7.15 9.16 -7.93
C GLY A 74 7.52 7.71 -8.25
N SER A 75 7.01 6.73 -7.51
CA SER A 75 7.12 5.29 -7.83
C SER A 75 5.81 4.72 -8.39
N TRP A 76 5.91 3.63 -9.15
CA TRP A 76 4.76 2.92 -9.73
C TRP A 76 5.05 1.42 -9.87
N LEU A 77 3.99 0.62 -10.01
CA LEU A 77 4.11 -0.77 -10.47
C LEU A 77 3.82 -0.81 -11.97
N GLU A 78 4.73 -1.40 -12.73
CA GLU A 78 4.49 -1.76 -14.12
C GLU A 78 4.12 -3.26 -14.17
N VAL A 79 2.93 -3.58 -14.69
CA VAL A 79 2.42 -4.96 -14.73
C VAL A 79 2.35 -5.46 -16.16
N HIS A 80 3.00 -6.60 -16.42
CA HIS A 80 2.98 -7.30 -17.71
C HIS A 80 2.70 -8.79 -17.47
N GLY A 81 1.48 -9.23 -17.82
CA GLY A 81 1.05 -10.60 -17.58
C GLY A 81 1.03 -10.94 -16.08
N LYS A 82 1.83 -11.94 -15.67
CA LYS A 82 1.95 -12.39 -14.27
C LYS A 82 3.11 -11.74 -13.52
N LYS A 83 3.64 -10.63 -14.00
CA LYS A 83 4.78 -9.95 -13.39
C LYS A 83 4.46 -8.50 -13.12
N ALA A 84 4.69 -8.07 -11.88
CA ALA A 84 4.71 -6.65 -11.53
C ALA A 84 6.13 -6.23 -11.17
N ILE A 85 6.59 -5.11 -11.68
CA ILE A 85 7.92 -4.57 -11.41
C ILE A 85 7.77 -3.21 -10.73
N LEU A 86 8.43 -3.03 -9.59
CA LEU A 86 8.54 -1.73 -8.94
C LEU A 86 9.45 -0.81 -9.76
N LYS A 87 8.93 0.35 -10.12
CA LYS A 87 9.62 1.39 -10.89
C LYS A 87 9.59 2.71 -10.12
N GLY A 88 10.46 3.62 -10.53
CA GLY A 88 10.74 4.87 -9.82
C GLY A 88 12.12 4.84 -9.17
N ALA A 89 12.57 5.97 -8.61
CA ALA A 89 13.88 6.06 -7.97
C ALA A 89 13.87 5.58 -6.50
N LEU A 90 12.70 5.53 -5.88
CA LEU A 90 12.53 5.22 -4.45
C LEU A 90 12.19 3.75 -4.25
N SER A 91 12.60 3.21 -3.10
CA SER A 91 12.09 1.93 -2.61
C SER A 91 10.60 2.04 -2.26
N ALA A 92 9.94 0.89 -2.14
CA ALA A 92 8.61 0.78 -1.57
C ALA A 92 8.68 0.00 -0.25
N ARG A 93 7.73 0.24 0.65
CA ARG A 93 7.69 -0.44 1.95
C ARG A 93 6.65 -1.56 1.93
N TRP A 94 7.07 -2.78 2.19
CA TRP A 94 6.21 -3.96 2.20
C TRP A 94 5.77 -4.31 3.61
N PHE A 95 4.48 -4.53 3.78
CA PHE A 95 3.87 -4.89 5.05
C PHE A 95 3.18 -6.25 4.90
N ALA A 96 3.55 -7.20 5.76
CA ALA A 96 2.87 -8.48 5.92
C ALA A 96 2.35 -8.60 7.36
N ALA A 97 1.17 -9.22 7.51
CA ALA A 97 0.52 -9.30 8.81
C ALA A 97 1.37 -10.10 9.81
N GLY A 98 1.70 -9.48 10.94
CA GLY A 98 2.53 -10.09 12.00
C GLY A 98 4.04 -10.11 11.70
N GLU A 99 4.49 -9.42 10.66
CA GLU A 99 5.90 -9.30 10.29
C GLU A 99 6.37 -7.84 10.35
N GLU A 100 7.67 -7.65 10.59
CA GLU A 100 8.28 -6.33 10.50
C GLU A 100 8.31 -5.84 9.04
N PRO A 101 7.96 -4.57 8.76
CA PRO A 101 7.95 -4.07 7.39
C PRO A 101 9.34 -4.06 6.77
N VAL A 102 9.43 -4.43 5.49
CA VAL A 102 10.71 -4.50 4.75
C VAL A 102 10.75 -3.51 3.58
N GLU A 103 11.94 -2.97 3.29
CA GLU A 103 12.16 -2.11 2.13
C GLU A 103 12.41 -2.95 0.87
N LEU A 104 11.65 -2.67 -0.18
CA LEU A 104 11.81 -3.28 -1.50
C LEU A 104 12.46 -2.27 -2.45
N PRO A 105 13.64 -2.58 -3.01
CA PRO A 105 14.35 -1.67 -3.90
C PRO A 105 13.61 -1.49 -5.22
N SER A 106 13.84 -0.36 -5.89
CA SER A 106 13.40 -0.20 -7.28
C SER A 106 13.94 -1.34 -8.15
N GLY A 107 13.11 -1.81 -9.08
CA GLY A 107 13.36 -3.00 -9.88
C GLY A 107 12.94 -4.30 -9.21
N HIS A 108 12.45 -4.30 -7.97
CA HIS A 108 11.87 -5.49 -7.35
C HIS A 108 10.75 -6.07 -8.20
N ILE A 109 10.72 -7.41 -8.33
CA ILE A 109 9.78 -8.14 -9.16
C ILE A 109 8.86 -8.95 -8.26
N PHE A 110 7.55 -8.76 -8.42
CA PHE A 110 6.51 -9.60 -7.87
C PHE A 110 6.04 -10.58 -8.95
N GLU A 111 5.97 -11.86 -8.60
CA GLU A 111 5.29 -12.88 -9.41
C GLU A 111 3.82 -12.96 -8.91
N LEU A 112 2.87 -12.71 -9.82
CA LEU A 112 1.43 -12.57 -9.54
C LEU A 112 0.65 -13.88 -9.77
#